data_AF-A0A0E3GRU7-F1
#
_entry.id   AF-A0A0E3GRU7-F1
#
_cell.length_a   1.000
_cell.length_b   1.000
_cell.length_c   1.000
_cell.angle_alpha   90.00
_cell.angle_beta   90.00
_cell.angle_gamma   90.00
#
_symmetry.space_group_name_H-M   'P 1'
#
loop_
_entity.id
_entity.type
_entity.pdbx_description
1 polymer ?
#
loop_
_entity_poly.entity_id
_entity_poly.type
_entity_poly.pdbx_seq_one_letter_code
_entity_poly.pdbx_strand_id
1 'polypeptide(L)'
;MAKAVCNASPIIGLSIISKLELLWEIFDEVFIPKEVYNEIVGNDKYKNYGENELKEALKNDNIKLYKVKNTEFVEQMYGRLHKGELEVMIAAKELKINRVIIDDRPARNFFETMLLKSIGLIGILLTAKKIRADFRGEKVFGYSNTGRLYNI
;
A
#
# COMPACT_ATOMS: atom_id res chain seq x y z
N MET A 1 6.32 5.91 14.96
CA MET A 1 6.23 4.66 14.19
C MET A 1 5.46 4.91 12.91
N ALA A 2 6.04 4.57 11.75
CA ALA A 2 5.43 4.69 10.43
C ALA A 2 4.56 3.45 10.16
N LYS A 3 3.25 3.64 10.10
CA LYS A 3 2.29 2.58 9.76
C LYS A 3 1.60 2.89 8.42
N ALA A 4 1.19 1.88 7.69
CA ALA A 4 0.45 2.03 6.44
C ALA A 4 -0.62 0.95 6.26
N VAL A 5 -1.67 1.27 5.51
CA VAL A 5 -2.66 0.29 5.03
C VAL A 5 -2.50 0.10 3.52
N CYS A 6 -2.34 -1.13 3.04
CA CYS A 6 -2.02 -1.43 1.65
C CYS A 6 -3.20 -2.04 0.89
N ASN A 7 -3.41 -1.58 -0.34
CA ASN A 7 -4.33 -2.20 -1.30
C ASN A 7 -3.67 -3.41 -2.01
N ALA A 8 -4.43 -4.13 -2.83
CA ALA A 8 -3.96 -5.32 -3.53
C ALA A 8 -2.90 -5.02 -4.59
N SER A 9 -3.09 -4.00 -5.42
CA SER A 9 -2.22 -3.74 -6.57
C SER A 9 -0.75 -3.49 -6.23
N PRO A 10 -0.37 -2.74 -5.17
CA PRO A 10 1.04 -2.62 -4.77
C PRO A 10 1.64 -3.94 -4.26
N ILE A 11 0.85 -4.79 -3.56
CA ILE A 11 1.32 -6.10 -3.08
C ILE A 11 1.64 -6.99 -4.29
N ILE A 12 0.71 -7.08 -5.23
CA ILE A 12 0.89 -7.86 -6.47
C ILE A 12 2.10 -7.33 -7.24
N GLY A 13 2.17 -6.00 -7.46
CA GLY A 13 3.26 -5.37 -8.20
C GLY A 13 4.64 -5.60 -7.59
N LEU A 14 4.78 -5.49 -6.27
CA LEU A 14 6.04 -5.79 -5.58
C LEU A 14 6.37 -7.28 -5.58
N SER A 15 5.36 -8.15 -5.50
CA SER A 15 5.57 -9.61 -5.52
C SER A 15 6.07 -10.07 -6.89
N ILE A 16 5.53 -9.51 -7.99
CA ILE A 16 5.98 -9.78 -9.36
C ILE A 16 7.48 -9.52 -9.56
N ILE A 17 8.02 -8.52 -8.87
CA ILE A 17 9.45 -8.16 -8.95
C ILE A 17 10.26 -8.74 -7.78
N SER A 18 9.68 -9.60 -6.95
CA SER A 18 10.30 -10.19 -5.76
C SER A 18 10.87 -9.15 -4.79
N LYS A 19 10.10 -8.08 -4.53
CA LYS A 19 10.48 -6.94 -3.68
C LYS A 19 9.39 -6.59 -2.65
N LEU A 20 8.55 -7.54 -2.25
CA LEU A 20 7.49 -7.29 -1.26
C LEU A 20 8.08 -6.80 0.08
N GLU A 21 9.31 -7.18 0.39
CA GLU A 21 10.04 -6.77 1.58
C GLU A 21 10.24 -5.27 1.73
N LEU A 22 10.19 -4.52 0.64
CA LEU A 22 10.28 -3.07 0.69
C LEU A 22 9.18 -2.44 1.55
N LEU A 23 8.03 -3.12 1.70
CA LEU A 23 6.96 -2.63 2.55
C LEU A 23 7.38 -2.56 4.02
N TRP A 24 8.02 -3.60 4.57
CA TRP A 24 8.47 -3.61 5.96
C TRP A 24 9.91 -3.09 6.15
N GLU A 25 10.65 -2.81 5.07
CA GLU A 25 11.84 -1.95 5.12
C GLU A 25 11.45 -0.46 5.32
N ILE A 26 10.31 -0.03 4.77
CA ILE A 26 9.86 1.38 4.78
C ILE A 26 8.92 1.69 5.96
N PHE A 27 8.04 0.75 6.32
CA PHE A 27 7.05 0.93 7.37
C PHE A 27 7.28 -0.04 8.53
N ASP A 28 7.09 0.44 9.75
CA ASP A 28 7.18 -0.39 10.96
C ASP A 28 6.03 -1.40 11.02
N GLU A 29 4.85 -1.03 10.50
CA GLU A 29 3.70 -1.92 10.43
C GLU A 29 2.89 -1.69 9.15
N VAL A 30 2.58 -2.77 8.46
CA VAL A 30 1.76 -2.76 7.25
C VAL A 30 0.51 -3.58 7.48
N PHE A 31 -0.64 -2.98 7.23
CA PHE A 31 -1.94 -3.62 7.37
C PHE A 31 -2.56 -3.86 6.01
N ILE A 32 -3.26 -4.99 5.86
CA ILE A 32 -4.12 -5.26 4.71
C ILE A 32 -5.53 -5.54 5.20
N PRO A 33 -6.56 -4.96 4.56
CA PRO A 33 -7.94 -5.34 4.86
C PRO A 33 -8.27 -6.77 4.39
N LYS A 34 -9.36 -7.31 4.94
CA LYS A 34 -9.81 -8.67 4.61
C LYS A 34 -10.16 -8.83 3.13
N GLU A 35 -10.79 -7.84 2.51
CA GLU A 35 -11.10 -7.95 1.08
C GLU A 35 -9.90 -7.83 0.17
N VAL A 36 -8.87 -7.06 0.57
CA VAL A 36 -7.60 -7.03 -0.15
C VAL A 36 -6.92 -8.40 -0.12
N TYR A 37 -6.94 -9.07 1.04
CA TYR A 37 -6.44 -10.44 1.14
C TYR A 37 -7.24 -11.41 0.25
N ASN A 38 -8.58 -11.32 0.27
CA ASN A 38 -9.42 -12.18 -0.53
C ASN A 38 -9.23 -11.94 -2.04
N GLU A 39 -8.98 -10.70 -2.47
CA GLU A 39 -8.67 -10.37 -3.86
C GLU A 39 -7.39 -11.05 -4.35
N ILE A 40 -6.37 -11.12 -3.50
CA ILE A 40 -5.07 -11.72 -3.86
C ILE A 40 -5.14 -13.25 -3.80
N VAL A 41 -5.73 -13.81 -2.75
CA VAL A 41 -5.74 -15.27 -2.50
C VAL A 41 -6.92 -15.99 -3.15
N GLY A 42 -8.04 -15.30 -3.35
CA GLY A 42 -9.30 -15.90 -3.83
C GLY A 42 -9.59 -15.67 -5.31
N ASN A 43 -8.73 -14.95 -6.04
CA ASN A 43 -8.98 -14.61 -7.44
C ASN A 43 -8.13 -15.45 -8.39
N ASP A 44 -8.80 -16.26 -9.21
CA ASP A 44 -8.17 -17.12 -10.22
C ASP A 44 -7.33 -16.34 -11.24
N LYS A 45 -7.59 -15.04 -11.45
CA LYS A 45 -6.77 -14.20 -12.34
C LYS A 45 -5.35 -13.96 -11.82
N TYR A 46 -5.15 -13.99 -10.51
CA TYR A 46 -3.87 -13.67 -9.86
C TYR A 46 -3.24 -14.88 -9.15
N LYS A 47 -3.73 -16.09 -9.45
CA LYS A 47 -3.40 -17.38 -8.82
C LYS A 47 -1.91 -17.72 -8.64
N ASN A 48 -0.99 -16.90 -9.15
CA ASN A 48 0.46 -17.10 -9.08
C ASN A 48 1.26 -15.85 -8.66
N TYR A 49 0.65 -14.69 -8.42
CA TYR A 49 1.38 -13.44 -8.14
C TYR A 49 0.95 -12.81 -6.81
N GLY A 50 1.80 -12.92 -5.80
CA GLY A 50 1.62 -12.30 -4.49
C GLY A 50 0.86 -13.15 -3.47
N GLU A 51 0.22 -14.25 -3.85
CA GLU A 51 -0.47 -15.14 -2.88
C GLU A 51 0.52 -15.76 -1.88
N ASN A 52 1.59 -16.39 -2.38
CA ASN A 52 2.56 -17.08 -1.53
C ASN A 52 3.34 -16.08 -0.68
N GLU A 53 3.83 -15.00 -1.30
CA GLU A 53 4.57 -13.94 -0.64
C GLU A 53 3.73 -13.26 0.45
N LEU A 54 2.44 -13.01 0.19
CA LEU A 54 1.53 -12.44 1.18
C LEU A 54 1.26 -13.41 2.33
N LYS A 55 1.04 -14.70 2.05
CA LYS A 55 0.84 -15.72 3.08
C LYS A 55 2.07 -15.85 3.98
N GLU A 56 3.27 -15.84 3.40
CA GLU A 56 4.52 -15.85 4.16
C GLU A 56 4.71 -14.57 4.98
N ALA A 57 4.44 -13.40 4.39
CA ALA A 57 4.53 -12.13 5.09
C ALA A 57 3.54 -12.03 6.27
N LEU A 58 2.33 -12.57 6.13
CA LEU A 58 1.36 -12.69 7.22
C LEU A 58 1.84 -13.67 8.31
N LYS A 59 2.39 -14.83 7.92
CA LYS A 59 2.92 -15.83 8.86
C LYS A 59 4.08 -15.28 9.69
N ASN A 60 4.89 -14.42 9.10
CA ASN A 60 6.06 -13.81 9.73
C ASN A 60 5.76 -12.47 10.43
N ASP A 61 4.49 -12.08 10.56
CA ASP A 61 4.04 -10.80 11.14
C ASP A 61 4.57 -9.52 10.44
N ASN A 62 5.16 -9.65 9.24
CA ASN A 62 5.60 -8.50 8.43
C ASN A 62 4.41 -7.68 7.90
N ILE A 63 3.30 -8.37 7.62
CA ILE A 63 2.02 -7.77 7.23
C ILE A 63 0.95 -8.27 8.19
N LYS A 64 0.00 -7.41 8.55
CA LYS A 64 -1.09 -7.73 9.48
C LYS A 64 -2.44 -7.67 8.77
N LEU A 65 -3.22 -8.75 8.90
CA LEU A 65 -4.59 -8.78 8.41
C LEU A 65 -5.51 -7.99 9.35
N TYR A 66 -6.31 -7.09 8.79
CA TYR A 66 -7.31 -6.32 9.53
C TYR A 66 -8.70 -6.54 8.97
N LYS A 67 -9.68 -6.77 9.85
CA LYS A 67 -11.10 -6.85 9.48
C LYS A 67 -11.78 -5.55 9.91
N VAL A 68 -12.26 -4.78 8.95
CA VAL A 68 -13.00 -3.53 9.20
C VAL A 68 -14.27 -3.79 9.99
N LYS A 69 -14.60 -2.88 10.91
CA LYS A 69 -15.79 -2.99 11.75
C LYS A 69 -16.99 -2.29 11.13
N ASN A 70 -16.77 -1.13 10.51
CA ASN A 70 -17.82 -0.35 9.87
C ASN A 70 -18.11 -0.85 8.45
N THR A 71 -18.85 -1.95 8.35
CA THR A 71 -19.28 -2.50 7.06
C THR A 71 -20.41 -1.70 6.42
N GLU A 72 -21.18 -0.94 7.21
CA GLU A 72 -22.30 -0.13 6.70
C GLU A 72 -21.82 0.99 5.77
N PHE A 73 -20.71 1.66 6.12
CA PHE A 73 -20.09 2.66 5.25
C PHE A 73 -19.56 2.05 3.93
N VAL A 74 -19.07 0.80 3.96
CA VAL A 74 -18.63 0.09 2.75
C VAL A 74 -19.82 -0.05 1.78
N GLU A 75 -20.96 -0.53 2.27
CA GLU A 75 -22.15 -0.75 1.45
C GLU A 75 -22.70 0.55 0.85
N GLN A 76 -22.71 1.65 1.62
CA GLN A 76 -23.21 2.95 1.14
C GLN A 76 -22.36 3.58 0.03
N MET A 77 -21.05 3.31 0.03
CA MET A 77 -20.10 3.92 -0.92
C MET A 77 -19.68 2.98 -2.04
N TYR A 78 -20.14 1.72 -1.98
CA TYR A 78 -19.89 0.71 -3.00
C TYR A 78 -20.45 1.15 -4.36
N GLY A 79 -19.67 0.95 -5.43
CA GLY A 79 -20.01 1.38 -6.79
C GLY A 79 -19.40 2.74 -7.21
N ARG A 80 -18.95 3.56 -6.26
CA ARG A 80 -18.06 4.71 -6.53
C ARG A 80 -16.59 4.33 -6.45
N LEU A 81 -16.27 3.40 -5.54
CA LEU A 81 -14.97 2.77 -5.37
C LEU A 81 -15.15 1.26 -5.28
N HIS A 82 -14.07 0.52 -5.54
CA HIS A 82 -14.07 -0.93 -5.35
C HIS A 82 -14.06 -1.28 -3.86
N LYS A 83 -14.59 -2.45 -3.50
CA LYS A 83 -14.72 -2.90 -2.11
C LYS A 83 -13.38 -2.90 -1.36
N GLY A 84 -12.32 -3.38 -1.99
CA GLY A 84 -10.97 -3.38 -1.42
C GLY A 84 -10.46 -1.98 -1.07
N GLU A 85 -10.73 -0.99 -1.92
CA GLU A 85 -10.33 0.40 -1.69
C GLU A 85 -11.10 1.01 -0.50
N LEU A 86 -12.41 0.77 -0.44
CA LEU A 86 -13.21 1.24 0.70
C LEU A 86 -12.73 0.64 2.01
N GLU A 87 -12.43 -0.66 2.05
CA GLU A 87 -11.88 -1.28 3.26
C GLU A 87 -10.50 -0.73 3.63
N VAL A 88 -9.64 -0.39 2.66
CA VAL A 88 -8.34 0.26 2.94
C VAL A 88 -8.53 1.59 3.66
N MET A 89 -9.46 2.41 3.18
CA MET A 89 -9.76 3.69 3.81
C MET A 89 -10.33 3.52 5.22
N ILE A 90 -11.30 2.63 5.39
CA ILE A 90 -11.96 2.41 6.68
C ILE A 90 -10.96 1.84 7.68
N ALA A 91 -10.15 0.86 7.28
CA ALA A 91 -9.06 0.33 8.11
C ALA A 91 -8.10 1.44 8.54
N ALA A 92 -7.70 2.32 7.62
CA ALA A 92 -6.85 3.45 7.93
C ALA A 92 -7.50 4.38 8.98
N LYS A 93 -8.79 4.67 8.84
CA LYS A 93 -9.54 5.49 9.81
C LYS A 93 -9.69 4.83 11.17
N GLU A 94 -10.11 3.57 11.22
CA GLU A 94 -10.32 2.81 12.47
C GLU A 94 -9.01 2.62 13.24
N LEU A 95 -7.91 2.37 12.54
CA LEU A 95 -6.57 2.22 13.12
C LEU A 95 -5.85 3.54 13.38
N LYS A 96 -6.46 4.68 13.01
CA LYS A 96 -5.85 6.03 13.07
C LYS A 96 -4.52 6.13 12.32
N ILE A 97 -4.42 5.43 11.19
CA ILE A 97 -3.28 5.44 10.28
C ILE A 97 -3.58 6.45 9.17
N ASN A 98 -2.64 7.36 8.91
CA ASN A 98 -2.81 8.40 7.90
C ASN A 98 -2.11 8.09 6.57
N ARG A 99 -1.40 6.96 6.44
CA ARG A 99 -0.77 6.54 5.18
C ARG A 99 -1.46 5.33 4.58
N VAL A 100 -1.66 5.39 3.28
CA VAL A 100 -2.30 4.33 2.49
C VAL A 100 -1.48 4.07 1.22
N ILE A 101 -1.34 2.81 0.87
CA ILE A 101 -0.56 2.37 -0.31
C ILE A 101 -1.55 1.93 -1.39
N ILE A 102 -1.64 2.68 -2.49
CA ILE A 102 -2.66 2.49 -3.53
C ILE A 102 -2.20 3.01 -4.89
N ASP A 103 -2.52 2.29 -5.97
CA ASP A 103 -2.16 2.66 -7.36
C ASP A 103 -3.30 3.24 -8.21
N ASP A 104 -4.50 3.37 -7.66
CA ASP A 104 -5.64 3.93 -8.38
C ASP A 104 -5.78 5.45 -8.18
N ARG A 105 -5.86 6.21 -9.28
CA ARG A 105 -5.93 7.68 -9.26
C ARG A 105 -7.25 8.20 -8.65
N PRO A 106 -8.44 7.75 -9.10
CA PRO A 106 -9.70 8.08 -8.43
C PRO A 106 -9.69 7.83 -6.93
N ALA A 107 -9.19 6.66 -6.49
CA ALA A 107 -9.12 6.32 -5.07
C ALA A 107 -8.16 7.22 -4.30
N ARG A 108 -6.98 7.56 -4.87
CA ARG A 108 -6.05 8.54 -4.27
C ARG A 108 -6.73 9.89 -4.02
N ASN A 109 -7.39 10.43 -5.03
CA ASN A 109 -8.08 11.72 -4.92
C ASN A 109 -9.14 11.67 -3.80
N PHE A 110 -9.92 10.58 -3.75
CA PHE A 110 -10.93 10.42 -2.70
C PHE A 110 -10.30 10.33 -1.31
N PHE A 111 -9.23 9.55 -1.15
CA PHE A 111 -8.51 9.40 0.12
C PHE A 111 -7.88 10.70 0.62
N GLU A 112 -7.42 11.55 -0.29
CA GLU A 112 -6.92 12.89 0.05
C GLU A 112 -8.02 13.80 0.62
N THR A 113 -9.25 13.75 0.08
CA THR A 113 -10.40 14.47 0.68
C THR A 113 -10.71 13.98 2.10
N MET A 114 -10.30 12.75 2.41
CA MET A 114 -10.40 12.13 3.72
C MET A 114 -9.14 12.33 4.58
N LEU A 115 -8.23 13.24 4.22
CA LEU A 115 -6.98 13.52 4.95
C LEU A 115 -6.02 12.33 5.07
N LEU A 116 -6.12 11.36 4.17
CA LEU A 116 -5.16 10.25 4.06
C LEU A 116 -4.08 10.60 3.04
N LYS A 117 -2.83 10.28 3.37
CA LYS A 117 -1.66 10.46 2.51
C LYS A 117 -1.45 9.19 1.71
N SER A 118 -1.66 9.27 0.40
CA SER A 118 -1.48 8.13 -0.49
C SER A 118 -0.03 8.00 -0.98
N ILE A 119 0.43 6.77 -1.17
CA ILE A 119 1.68 6.44 -1.88
C ILE A 119 1.41 5.27 -2.82
N GLY A 120 1.96 5.32 -4.03
CA GLY A 120 1.86 4.21 -4.99
C GLY A 120 3.07 3.28 -4.99
N LEU A 121 3.00 2.22 -5.79
CA LEU A 121 4.13 1.33 -6.07
C LEU A 121 5.38 2.11 -6.50
N ILE A 122 5.25 3.05 -7.43
CA ILE A 122 6.39 3.90 -7.86
C ILE A 122 6.95 4.70 -6.69
N GLY A 123 6.08 5.23 -5.82
CA GLY A 123 6.50 5.96 -4.64
C GLY A 123 7.27 5.09 -3.66
N ILE A 124 6.84 3.82 -3.48
CA ILE A 124 7.55 2.82 -2.67
C ILE A 124 8.96 2.57 -3.23
N LEU A 125 9.06 2.30 -4.53
CA LEU A 125 10.35 2.03 -5.19
C LEU A 125 11.31 3.23 -5.09
N LEU A 126 10.80 4.44 -5.31
CA LEU A 126 11.60 5.66 -5.15
C LEU A 126 12.04 5.84 -3.70
N THR A 127 11.15 5.63 -2.73
CA THR A 127 11.47 5.74 -1.30
C THR A 127 12.57 4.75 -0.90
N ALA A 128 12.45 3.48 -1.31
CA ALA A 128 13.47 2.47 -1.07
C ALA A 128 14.83 2.85 -1.68
N LYS A 129 14.83 3.38 -2.92
CA LYS A 129 16.06 3.85 -3.57
C LYS A 129 16.73 4.98 -2.79
N LYS A 130 15.95 5.96 -2.30
CA LYS A 130 16.48 7.07 -1.51
C LYS A 130 17.11 6.58 -0.21
N ILE A 131 16.39 5.74 0.55
CA ILE A 131 16.89 5.16 1.80
C ILE A 131 18.24 4.46 1.57
N ARG A 132 18.35 3.64 0.52
CA ARG A 132 19.60 2.91 0.21
C ARG A 132 20.75 3.84 -0.20
N ALA A 133 20.47 4.92 -0.93
CA ALA A 133 21.48 5.89 -1.32
C ALA A 133 21.96 6.72 -0.10
N ASP A 134 21.05 7.11 0.79
CA ASP A 134 21.39 7.77 2.06
C ASP A 134 22.30 6.88 2.92
N PHE A 135 22.00 5.58 3.03
CA PHE A 135 22.86 4.60 3.71
C PHE A 135 24.26 4.46 3.11
N ARG A 136 24.41 4.69 1.80
CA ARG A 136 25.69 4.60 1.08
C ARG A 136 26.46 5.91 1.02
N GLY A 137 25.90 7.00 1.57
CA GLY A 137 26.48 8.34 1.44
C GLY A 137 26.46 8.88 -0.01
N GLU A 138 25.60 8.34 -0.87
CA GLU A 138 25.45 8.77 -2.26
C GLU A 138 24.52 9.99 -2.33
N LYS A 139 24.83 10.98 -3.19
CA LYS A 139 23.90 12.10 -3.44
C LYS A 139 22.59 11.61 -4.05
N VAL A 140 21.49 11.81 -3.33
CA VAL A 140 20.15 11.47 -3.81
C VAL A 140 19.58 12.62 -4.64
N PHE A 141 19.41 12.41 -5.94
CA PHE A 141 18.73 13.38 -6.81
C PHE A 141 17.21 13.22 -6.70
N GLY A 142 16.51 14.32 -6.41
CA GLY A 142 15.05 14.38 -6.44
C GLY A 142 14.49 14.56 -7.85
N TYR A 143 13.37 13.90 -8.15
CA TYR A 143 12.55 14.21 -9.33
C TYR A 143 11.45 15.19 -8.93
N SER A 144 11.43 16.35 -9.55
CA SER A 144 10.30 17.28 -9.49
C SER A 144 9.15 16.80 -10.37
N ASN A 145 7.93 17.26 -10.10
CA ASN A 145 6.75 17.04 -10.97
C ASN A 145 6.94 17.60 -12.40
N THR A 146 8.02 18.32 -12.67
CA THR A 146 8.40 18.88 -13.97
C THR A 146 9.56 18.15 -14.64
N GLY A 147 10.04 17.03 -14.08
CA GLY A 147 11.08 16.19 -14.68
C GLY A 147 12.51 16.72 -14.56
N ARG A 148 12.74 17.82 -13.82
CA ARG A 148 14.10 18.33 -13.55
C ARG A 148 14.69 17.71 -12.29
N LEU A 149 15.99 17.37 -12.38
CA LEU A 149 16.84 16.90 -11.28
C LEU A 149 17.26 18.09 -10.42
N TYR A 150 17.13 17.96 -9.10
CA TYR A 150 17.69 18.92 -8.15
C TYR A 150 18.33 18.21 -6.96
N ASN A 151 19.31 18.86 -6.35
CA ASN A 151 19.90 18.44 -5.09
C ASN A 151 18.90 18.66 -3.96
N ILE A 152 18.85 17.73 -3.01
CA ILE A 152 18.16 17.88 -1.72
C ILE A 152 19.20 18.34 -0.69
#